data_AF-A0A7X5WYC6-F1
#
_entry.id   AF-A0A7X5WYC6-F1
#
_cell.length_a   1.000
_cell.length_b   1.000
_cell.length_c   1.000
_cell.angle_alpha   90.00
_cell.angle_beta   90.00
_cell.angle_gamma   90.00
#
_symmetry.space_group_name_H-M   'P 1'
#
loop_
_entity.id
_entity.type
_entity.pdbx_description
1 polymer ?
#
loop_
_entity_poly.entity_id
_entity_poly.type
_entity_poly.pdbx_seq_one_letter_code
_entity_poly.pdbx_strand_id
1 'polypeptide(L)'
;MLATSPQGRYQIRPRAIRWIAPQILRPDDPAPTRGRLLLWTDEYVRFPKVTVRQDGRAIARRTLPWPAAPGRVFRVPSSLLDGVSQAAGPVQIGLKARRVSKSVVAPSLRTTVASGRSSAP
;
A
#
# COMPACT_ATOMS: atom_id res chain seq x y z
N MET A 1 6.50 -18.09 14.76
CA MET A 1 5.27 -18.72 15.30
C MET A 1 4.08 -17.98 14.70
N LEU A 2 3.51 -18.50 13.60
CA LEU A 2 2.35 -17.90 12.93
C LEU A 2 1.09 -18.48 13.59
N ALA A 3 0.29 -17.63 14.22
CA ALA A 3 -1.00 -18.03 14.76
C ALA A 3 -1.96 -18.27 13.58
N THR A 4 -2.18 -19.53 13.22
CA THR A 4 -3.38 -19.94 12.48
C THR A 4 -4.57 -19.60 13.38
N SER A 5 -5.41 -18.64 13.00
CA SER A 5 -6.63 -18.30 13.74
C SER A 5 -7.61 -19.47 13.67
N PRO A 6 -7.97 -20.15 14.78
CA PRO A 6 -8.77 -21.38 14.72
C PRO A 6 -10.26 -21.20 14.38
N GLN A 7 -10.75 -20.03 13.96
CA GLN A 7 -12.18 -19.67 14.05
C GLN A 7 -12.76 -18.86 12.88
N GLY A 8 -12.14 -18.85 11.69
CA GLY A 8 -12.64 -18.07 10.54
C GLY A 8 -12.60 -16.55 10.74
N ARG A 9 -11.95 -16.09 11.82
CA ARG A 9 -11.78 -14.68 12.19
C ARG A 9 -10.38 -14.23 11.78
N TYR A 10 -10.29 -13.12 11.04
CA TYR A 10 -9.00 -12.50 10.75
C TYR A 10 -8.90 -11.13 11.39
N GLN A 11 -7.71 -10.84 11.93
CA GLN A 11 -7.38 -9.55 12.52
C GLN A 11 -6.85 -8.61 11.44
N ILE A 12 -7.34 -7.37 11.43
CA ILE A 12 -6.83 -6.30 10.57
C ILE A 12 -5.76 -5.52 11.33
N ARG A 13 -4.54 -5.46 10.81
CA ARG A 13 -3.44 -4.67 11.39
C ARG A 13 -3.06 -3.49 10.50
N PRO A 14 -2.89 -2.29 11.09
CA PRO A 14 -2.40 -1.14 10.34
C PRO A 14 -0.90 -1.29 10.02
N ARG A 15 -0.48 -0.74 8.88
CA ARG A 15 0.93 -0.57 8.50
C ARG A 15 1.14 0.82 7.92
N ALA A 16 1.87 1.68 8.64
CA ALA A 16 2.01 3.12 8.34
C ALA A 16 0.67 3.87 8.36
N ILE A 17 -0.21 3.49 9.28
CA ILE A 17 -1.54 4.05 9.53
C ILE A 17 -1.70 4.07 11.04
N ARG A 18 -2.33 5.10 11.61
CA ARG A 18 -2.49 5.23 13.07
C ARG A 18 -3.46 4.20 13.63
N TRP A 19 -4.63 4.07 12.99
CA TRP A 19 -5.63 3.08 13.36
C TRP A 19 -6.57 2.76 12.19
N ILE A 20 -7.28 1.64 12.31
CA ILE A 20 -8.30 1.21 11.32
C ILE A 20 -9.50 0.59 12.02
N ALA A 21 -10.70 0.74 11.47
CA ALA A 21 -11.91 0.07 11.94
C ALA A 21 -12.73 -0.51 10.78
N PRO A 22 -13.34 -1.70 10.96
CA PRO A 22 -13.18 -2.60 12.10
C PRO A 22 -11.79 -3.25 12.19
N GLN A 23 -11.38 -3.69 13.39
CA GLN A 23 -10.11 -4.41 13.63
C GLN A 23 -10.27 -5.94 13.54
N ILE A 24 -11.50 -6.41 13.65
CA ILE A 24 -11.88 -7.82 13.63
C ILE A 24 -13.05 -7.93 12.65
N LEU A 25 -12.95 -8.89 11.74
CA LEU A 25 -14.08 -9.30 10.90
C LEU A 25 -14.34 -10.77 11.15
N ARG A 26 -15.62 -11.11 11.26
CA ARG A 26 -16.11 -12.50 11.34
C ARG A 26 -16.84 -12.85 10.06
N PRO A 27 -16.92 -14.15 9.69
CA PRO A 27 -17.57 -14.58 8.46
C PRO A 27 -19.04 -14.15 8.38
N ASP A 28 -19.74 -14.24 9.50
CA ASP A 28 -21.18 -13.96 9.60
C ASP A 28 -21.48 -12.52 10.06
N ASP A 29 -20.45 -11.69 10.26
CA ASP A 29 -20.67 -10.30 10.59
C ASP A 29 -21.23 -9.57 9.37
N PRO A 30 -22.25 -8.70 9.55
CA PRO A 30 -22.70 -7.85 8.46
C PRO A 30 -21.53 -7.02 7.93
N ALA A 31 -21.54 -6.79 6.60
CA ALA A 31 -20.52 -5.99 5.95
C ALA A 31 -20.35 -4.64 6.68
N PRO A 32 -19.12 -4.09 6.76
CA PRO A 32 -18.85 -2.82 7.43
C PRO A 32 -19.83 -1.75 6.98
N THR A 33 -20.27 -0.87 7.89
CA THR A 33 -21.28 0.15 7.63
C THR A 33 -21.03 0.88 6.30
N ARG A 34 -22.01 0.85 5.39
CA ARG A 34 -21.95 1.44 4.03
C ARG A 34 -20.84 0.87 3.13
N GLY A 35 -20.35 -0.34 3.42
CA GLY A 35 -19.28 -1.00 2.69
C GLY A 35 -17.92 -0.31 2.84
N ARG A 36 -17.62 0.27 4.00
CA ARG A 36 -16.40 1.07 4.22
C ARG A 36 -15.61 0.63 5.45
N LEU A 37 -14.30 0.50 5.25
CA LEU A 37 -13.30 0.55 6.31
C LEU A 37 -12.97 2.01 6.60
N LEU A 38 -12.77 2.33 7.87
CA LEU A 38 -12.39 3.65 8.35
C LEU A 38 -10.93 3.62 8.78
N LEU A 39 -10.11 4.47 8.18
CA LEU A 39 -8.69 4.58 8.46
C LEU A 39 -8.38 5.97 8.99
N TRP A 40 -7.38 6.07 9.84
CA TRP A 40 -6.79 7.34 10.25
C TRP A 40 -5.29 7.32 10.00
N THR A 41 -4.79 8.33 9.32
CA THR A 41 -3.35 8.49 9.01
C THR A 41 -2.80 9.72 9.71
N ASP A 42 -1.51 9.71 10.02
CA ASP A 42 -0.76 10.89 10.48
C ASP A 42 -0.03 11.61 9.32
N GLU A 43 -0.13 11.10 8.09
CA GLU A 43 0.52 11.66 6.90
C GLU A 43 -0.49 12.09 5.84
N TYR A 44 -0.23 13.22 5.17
CA TYR A 44 -1.01 13.60 4.00
C TYR A 44 -0.56 12.84 2.75
N VAL A 45 -1.49 12.16 2.10
CA VAL A 45 -1.26 11.42 0.85
C VAL A 45 -2.29 11.83 -0.18
N ARG A 46 -1.85 12.54 -1.23
CA ARG A 46 -2.74 13.06 -2.29
C ARG A 46 -3.45 11.96 -3.08
N PHE A 47 -2.70 10.93 -3.48
CA PHE A 47 -3.21 9.77 -4.24
C PHE A 47 -2.86 8.47 -3.51
N PRO A 48 -3.63 8.12 -2.47
CA PRO A 48 -3.33 6.99 -1.61
C PRO A 48 -3.47 5.67 -2.36
N LYS A 49 -2.45 4.82 -2.25
CA LYS A 49 -2.47 3.43 -2.66
C LYS A 49 -2.67 2.56 -1.44
N VAL A 50 -3.85 1.96 -1.34
CA VAL A 50 -4.19 0.99 -0.31
C VAL A 50 -3.70 -0.38 -0.75
N THR A 51 -3.03 -1.10 0.15
CA THR A 51 -2.57 -2.48 -0.05
C THR A 51 -3.11 -3.35 1.06
N VAL A 52 -3.71 -4.48 0.68
CA VAL A 52 -4.11 -5.54 1.60
C VAL A 52 -3.14 -6.71 1.43
N ARG A 53 -2.59 -7.18 2.54
CA ARG A 53 -1.64 -8.30 2.57
C ARG A 53 -2.08 -9.34 3.58
N GLN A 54 -1.85 -10.61 3.29
CA GLN A 54 -2.09 -11.73 4.18
C GLN A 54 -0.99 -12.76 3.94
N ASP A 55 -0.44 -13.35 5.01
CA ASP A 55 0.67 -14.32 4.95
C ASP A 55 1.84 -13.85 4.07
N GLY A 56 2.18 -12.56 4.15
CA GLY A 56 3.28 -11.98 3.38
C GLY A 56 2.98 -11.72 1.90
N ARG A 57 1.81 -12.08 1.38
CA ARG A 57 1.40 -11.83 -0.01
C ARG A 57 0.45 -10.63 -0.10
N ALA A 58 0.54 -9.85 -1.17
CA ALA A 58 -0.46 -8.82 -1.47
C ALA A 58 -1.66 -9.45 -2.19
N ILE A 59 -2.83 -9.38 -1.56
CA ILE A 59 -4.09 -9.96 -2.07
C ILE A 59 -4.94 -8.92 -2.79
N ALA A 60 -4.85 -7.64 -2.42
CA ALA A 60 -5.56 -6.56 -3.08
C ALA A 60 -4.78 -5.24 -3.07
N ARG A 61 -4.98 -4.43 -4.10
CA ARG A 61 -4.38 -3.10 -4.27
C ARG A 61 -5.38 -2.16 -4.92
N ARG A 62 -5.53 -0.95 -4.38
CA ARG A 62 -6.36 0.08 -5.02
C ARG A 62 -5.81 1.48 -4.77
N THR A 63 -5.75 2.28 -5.83
CA THR A 63 -5.52 3.72 -5.72
C THR A 63 -6.87 4.40 -5.58
N LEU A 64 -6.98 5.28 -4.59
CA LEU A 64 -8.20 6.06 -4.36
C LEU A 64 -7.98 7.49 -4.87
N PRO A 65 -8.96 8.09 -5.57
CA PRO A 65 -8.82 9.42 -6.17
C PRO A 65 -8.98 10.57 -5.16
N TRP A 66 -9.33 10.28 -3.90
CA TRP A 66 -9.42 11.25 -2.83
C TRP A 66 -8.22 11.13 -1.87
N PRO A 67 -7.76 12.25 -1.29
CA PRO A 67 -6.59 12.26 -0.42
C PRO A 67 -6.87 11.60 0.94
N ALA A 68 -5.82 11.04 1.53
CA ALA A 68 -5.77 10.74 2.95
C ALA A 68 -5.09 11.92 3.66
N ALA A 69 -5.67 12.40 4.76
CA ALA A 69 -5.17 13.57 5.46
C ALA A 69 -5.22 13.34 6.98
N PRO A 70 -4.26 13.90 7.73
CA PRO A 70 -4.32 13.91 9.19
C PRO A 70 -5.61 14.55 9.71
N GLY A 71 -6.13 14.03 10.82
CA GLY A 71 -7.34 14.55 11.47
C GLY A 71 -8.64 14.26 10.72
N ARG A 72 -8.62 13.48 9.62
CA ARG A 72 -9.81 13.11 8.85
C ARG A 72 -9.95 11.60 8.74
N VAL A 73 -11.19 11.13 8.88
CA VAL A 73 -11.53 9.74 8.61
C VAL A 73 -11.37 9.46 7.12
N PHE A 74 -10.42 8.59 6.79
CA PHE A 74 -10.16 8.13 5.44
C PHE A 74 -10.98 6.88 5.14
N ARG A 75 -11.88 6.98 4.16
CA ARG A 75 -12.82 5.90 3.82
C ARG A 75 -12.24 5.01 2.72
N VAL A 76 -12.18 3.72 3.00
CA VAL A 76 -11.67 2.69 2.09
C VAL A 76 -12.79 1.70 1.78
N PRO A 77 -13.00 1.29 0.52
CA PRO A 77 -13.98 0.25 0.19
C PRO A 77 -13.67 -1.07 0.92
N SER A 78 -14.67 -1.68 1.55
CA SER A 78 -14.52 -3.00 2.19
C SER A 78 -14.32 -4.13 1.17
N SER A 79 -14.69 -3.93 -0.09
CA SER A 79 -14.46 -4.90 -1.17
C SER A 79 -12.99 -5.20 -1.46
N LEU A 80 -12.07 -4.43 -0.88
CA LEU A 80 -10.65 -4.79 -0.85
C LEU A 80 -10.37 -6.06 -0.05
N LEU A 81 -11.33 -6.54 0.74
CA LEU A 81 -11.23 -7.74 1.57
C LEU A 81 -11.86 -8.98 0.94
N ASP A 82 -12.47 -8.87 -0.24
CA ASP A 82 -13.19 -9.98 -0.90
C ASP A 82 -12.29 -11.21 -1.18
N GLY A 83 -10.98 -10.99 -1.31
CA GLY A 83 -9.97 -12.04 -1.52
C GLY A 83 -9.25 -12.51 -0.24
N VAL A 84 -9.69 -12.11 0.95
CA VAL A 84 -9.10 -12.54 2.22
C VAL A 84 -9.49 -13.98 2.52
N SER A 85 -8.49 -14.82 2.82
CA SER A 85 -8.75 -16.16 3.33
C SER A 85 -9.05 -16.13 4.82
N GLN A 86 -10.11 -16.81 5.23
CA GLN A 86 -10.53 -16.88 6.63
C GLN A 86 -9.72 -17.90 7.46
N ALA A 87 -9.09 -18.87 6.79
CA ALA A 87 -8.23 -19.89 7.40
C ALA A 87 -6.77 -19.44 7.54
N ALA A 88 -6.42 -18.33 6.89
CA ALA A 88 -5.08 -17.77 6.88
C ALA A 88 -4.84 -16.82 8.07
N GLY A 89 -3.59 -16.37 8.20
CA GLY A 89 -3.17 -15.47 9.27
C GLY A 89 -3.77 -14.06 9.18
N PRO A 90 -3.31 -13.12 10.04
CA PRO A 90 -3.84 -11.77 10.10
C PRO A 90 -3.66 -11.00 8.79
N VAL A 91 -4.62 -10.13 8.50
CA VAL A 91 -4.61 -9.24 7.34
C VAL A 91 -3.93 -7.93 7.73
N GLN A 92 -2.97 -7.49 6.91
CA GLN A 92 -2.30 -6.21 7.04
C GLN A 92 -2.84 -5.24 6.00
N ILE A 93 -3.32 -4.09 6.46
CA ILE A 93 -3.75 -2.99 5.59
C ILE A 93 -2.73 -1.86 5.70
N GLY A 94 -2.18 -1.49 4.55
CA GLY A 94 -1.19 -0.42 4.44
C GLY A 94 -1.64 0.68 3.51
N LEU A 95 -1.18 1.89 3.82
CA LEU A 95 -1.35 3.09 2.99
C LEU A 95 0.03 3.51 2.50
N LYS A 96 0.16 3.78 1.20
CA LYS A 96 1.38 4.36 0.63
C LYS A 96 1.03 5.48 -0.33
N ALA A 97 1.89 6.50 -0.39
CA ALA A 97 1.88 7.42 -1.52
C ALA A 97 2.22 6.67 -2.80
N ARG A 98 1.53 7.00 -3.90
CA ARG A 98 1.95 6.58 -5.23
C ARG A 98 3.28 7.27 -5.55
N ARG A 99 4.39 6.53 -5.44
CA ARG A 99 5.68 7.00 -5.97
C ARG A 99 5.55 7.01 -7.50
N VAL A 100 5.66 8.18 -8.12
CA VAL A 100 5.84 8.27 -9.57
C VAL A 100 7.33 8.05 -9.81
N SER A 101 7.70 6.91 -10.39
CA SER A 101 9.08 6.69 -10.80
C SER A 101 9.36 7.61 -11.99
N LYS A 102 10.19 8.64 -11.82
CA LYS A 102 10.77 9.37 -12.94
C LYS A 102 11.90 8.49 -13.48
N SER A 103 11.74 7.93 -14.67
CA SER A 103 12.84 7.26 -15.36
C SER A 103 13.87 8.34 -15.70
N VAL A 104 15.01 8.34 -15.02
CA VAL A 104 16.15 9.18 -15.39
C VAL A 104 16.88 8.42 -16.49
N VAL A 105 16.72 8.85 -17.74
CA VAL A 105 17.61 8.43 -18.82
C VAL A 105 18.95 9.10 -18.55
N ALA A 106 19.96 8.30 -18.21
CA ALA A 106 21.33 8.79 -18.05
C ALA A 106 21.85 9.30 -19.40
N PRO A 107 22.48 10.49 -19.47
CA PRO A 107 23.15 10.91 -20.69
C PRO A 107 24.34 9.98 -20.95
N SER A 108 24.35 9.30 -22.10
CA SER A 108 25.53 8.59 -22.59
C SER A 108 26.62 9.62 -22.90
N LEU A 109 27.65 9.69 -22.04
CA LEU A 109 28.86 10.43 -22.34
C LEU A 109 29.58 9.73 -23.49
N ARG A 110 29.45 10.27 -24.70
CA ARG A 110 30.39 9.98 -25.79
C ARG A 110 31.69 10.71 -25.47
N THR A 111 32.70 9.96 -25.03
CA THR A 111 34.07 10.47 -24.95
C THR A 111 34.61 10.62 -26.37
N THR A 112 34.55 11.83 -26.92
CA THR A 112 35.35 12.18 -28.10
C THR A 112 36.76 12.49 -27.61
N VAL A 113 37.71 11.59 -27.88
CA VAL A 113 39.14 11.87 -27.71
C VAL A 113 39.58 12.73 -28.89
N ALA A 114 39.92 13.99 -28.63
CA ALA A 114 40.59 14.85 -29.59
C ALA A 114 42.08 14.47 -29.64
N SER A 115 42.52 13.90 -30.76
CA SER A 115 43.94 13.70 -31.07
C SER A 115 44.57 15.04 -31.47
N GLY A 116 45.28 15.66 -30.53
CA GLY A 116 46.14 16.81 -30.80
C GLY A 116 47.34 16.40 -31.65
N ARG A 117 47.52 17.10 -32.79
CA ARG A 117 48.74 17.03 -33.60
C ARG A 117 49.90 17.60 -32.79
N SER A 118 51.03 16.89 -32.75
CA SER A 118 52.32 17.45 -32.38
C SER A 118 53.23 17.39 -33.60
N SER A 119 53.48 18.57 -34.16
CA SER A 119 54.56 18.86 -35.09
C SER A 119 55.73 19.43 -34.29
N ALA A 120 56.93 18.94 -34.53
CA ALA A 120 58.18 19.57 -34.10
C ALA A 120 59.24 19.40 -35.22
N PRO A 121 60.16 20.36 -35.36
CA PRO A 121 60.97 20.60 -36.57
C PRO A 121 62.12 19.62 -36.80
#